data_AF-A0A919MZM4-F1
#
_entry.id   AF-A0A919MZM4-F1
#
_cell.length_a   1.000
_cell.length_b   1.000
_cell.length_c   1.000
_cell.angle_alpha   90.00
_cell.angle_beta   90.00
_cell.angle_gamma   90.00
#
_symmetry.space_group_name_H-M   'P 1'
#
loop_
_entity.id
_entity.type
_entity.pdbx_description
1 polymer ?
#
loop_
_entity_poly.entity_id
_entity_poly.type
_entity_poly.pdbx_seq_one_letter_code
_entity_poly.pdbx_strand_id
1 'polypeptide(L)'
;MPNKTIYVSDDDLPLFQRAQELAGGTLSAAIASALRRYVEVEEGRQQGYADVVVRVGPGLGRKQRFSGMLLAEMEQSGNERDETYRVYRTRTEKYVVHLERSEAHVNTGPNAEKYRTGWRAWVGDWSANQSWTRIPADSSLRIADDLDALRDIIPTELYELVLDAVHEPAIEDLDI
;
A
#
# COMPACT_ATOMS: atom_id res chain seq x y z
N MET A 1 12.08 -2.73 39.77
CA MET A 1 12.38 -3.10 38.36
C MET A 1 13.29 -4.32 38.39
N PRO A 2 12.97 -5.40 37.67
CA PRO A 2 13.90 -6.52 37.53
C PRO A 2 15.09 -6.10 36.66
N ASN A 3 16.31 -6.43 37.07
CA ASN A 3 17.51 -6.20 36.27
C ASN A 3 17.74 -7.40 35.34
N LYS A 4 18.08 -7.13 34.08
CA LYS A 4 18.48 -8.13 33.08
C LYS A 4 19.83 -7.74 32.51
N THR A 5 20.75 -8.70 32.43
CA THR A 5 22.05 -8.53 31.78
C THR A 5 21.96 -9.10 30.38
N ILE A 6 22.43 -8.34 29.39
CA ILE A 6 22.52 -8.77 27.99
C ILE A 6 23.99 -8.78 27.57
N TYR A 7 24.39 -9.80 26.83
CA TYR A 7 25.70 -9.86 26.20
C TYR A 7 25.59 -9.35 24.77
N VAL A 8 26.54 -8.53 24.36
CA VAL A 8 26.59 -7.90 23.04
C VAL A 8 27.95 -8.15 22.44
N SER A 9 28.02 -8.28 21.12
CA SER A 9 29.30 -8.39 20.43
C SER A 9 30.04 -7.05 20.47
N ASP A 10 31.37 -7.09 20.41
CA ASP A 10 32.18 -5.86 20.33
C ASP A 10 31.83 -5.05 19.07
N ASP A 11 31.42 -5.73 17.99
CA ASP A 11 31.01 -5.11 16.72
C ASP A 11 29.70 -4.32 16.84
N ASP A 12 28.84 -4.67 17.80
CA ASP A 12 27.56 -3.99 18.04
C ASP A 12 27.68 -2.79 19.00
N LEU A 13 28.82 -2.60 19.67
CA LEU A 13 29.03 -1.49 20.61
C LEU A 13 28.72 -0.10 20.00
N PRO A 14 29.11 0.21 18.74
CA PRO A 14 28.78 1.49 18.13
C PRO A 14 27.27 1.73 17.96
N LEU A 15 26.50 0.67 17.66
CA LEU A 15 25.05 0.74 17.53
C LEU A 15 24.39 1.10 18.87
N PHE A 16 24.84 0.46 19.95
CA PHE A 16 24.30 0.68 21.29
C PHE A 16 24.62 2.08 21.82
N GLN A 17 25.84 2.56 21.60
CA GLN A 17 26.23 3.95 21.92
C GLN A 17 25.33 4.95 21.18
N ARG A 18 25.13 4.74 19.86
CA ARG A 18 24.28 5.63 19.06
C ARG A 18 22.82 5.61 19.52
N ALA A 19 22.27 4.44 19.84
CA ALA A 19 20.92 4.32 20.36
C ALA A 19 20.75 5.01 21.71
N GLN A 20 21.75 4.94 22.59
CA GLN A 20 21.76 5.63 23.88
C GLN A 20 21.76 7.15 23.72
N GLU A 21 22.58 7.70 22.82
CA GLU A 21 22.58 9.14 22.49
C GLU A 21 21.20 9.61 22.03
N LEU A 22 20.59 8.87 21.08
CA LEU A 22 19.29 9.20 20.52
C LEU A 22 18.15 9.12 21.55
N ALA A 23 18.30 8.27 22.58
CA ALA A 23 17.33 8.10 23.66
C ALA A 23 17.61 9.00 24.88
N GLY A 24 18.42 10.05 24.73
CA GLY A 24 18.69 11.01 25.81
C GLY A 24 19.63 10.49 26.90
N GLY A 25 20.55 9.58 26.54
CA GLY A 25 21.60 9.07 27.43
C GLY A 25 21.22 7.81 28.21
N THR A 26 20.01 7.26 28.04
CA THR A 26 19.55 6.07 28.76
C THR A 26 19.42 4.84 27.84
N LEU A 27 20.38 3.92 27.94
CA LEU A 27 20.39 2.72 27.10
C LEU A 27 19.17 1.82 27.37
N SER A 28 18.74 1.72 28.63
CA SER A 28 17.57 0.94 29.02
C SER A 28 16.26 1.43 28.36
N ALA A 29 16.10 2.75 28.17
CA ALA A 29 14.94 3.31 27.48
C ALA A 29 14.98 3.03 25.97
N ALA A 30 16.16 3.13 25.36
CA ALA A 30 16.35 2.77 23.96
C ALA A 30 15.99 1.30 23.70
N ILE A 31 16.51 0.40 24.54
CA ILE A 31 16.25 -1.05 24.46
C ILE A 31 14.76 -1.34 24.67
N ALA A 32 14.13 -0.75 25.70
CA ALA A 32 12.71 -0.97 25.97
C ALA A 32 11.81 -0.50 24.81
N SER A 33 12.14 0.65 24.20
CA SER A 33 11.43 1.16 23.01
C SER A 33 11.60 0.23 21.81
N ALA A 34 12.83 -0.20 21.52
CA ALA A 34 13.13 -1.11 20.43
C ALA A 34 12.46 -2.48 20.61
N LEU A 35 12.48 -3.05 21.82
CA LEU A 35 11.84 -4.33 22.12
C LEU A 35 10.33 -4.26 22.03
N ARG A 36 9.69 -3.17 22.52
CA ARG A 36 8.23 -2.99 22.34
C ARG A 36 7.86 -2.99 20.87
N ARG A 37 8.61 -2.23 20.07
CA ARG A 37 8.40 -2.18 18.62
C ARG A 37 8.67 -3.54 17.95
N TYR A 38 9.70 -4.25 18.38
CA TYR A 38 10.00 -5.59 17.85
C TYR A 38 8.87 -6.58 18.16
N VAL A 39 8.41 -6.63 19.41
CA VAL A 39 7.28 -7.47 19.83
C VAL A 39 6.02 -7.09 19.06
N GLU A 40 5.72 -5.80 18.96
CA GLU A 40 4.59 -5.30 18.17
C GLU A 40 4.68 -5.82 16.74
N VAL A 41 5.83 -5.71 16.07
CA VAL A 41 6.03 -6.20 14.70
C VAL A 41 5.88 -7.72 14.61
N GLU A 42 6.52 -8.49 15.48
CA GLU A 42 6.48 -9.96 15.43
C GLU A 42 5.12 -10.55 15.80
N GLU A 43 4.43 -10.00 16.80
CA GLU A 43 3.07 -10.43 17.15
C GLU A 43 2.09 -10.15 16.00
N GLY A 44 2.22 -8.99 15.35
CA GLY A 44 1.45 -8.71 14.14
C GLY A 44 1.79 -9.68 13.02
N ARG A 45 3.07 -10.01 12.81
CA ARG A 45 3.51 -10.98 11.81
C ARG A 45 2.93 -12.37 12.08
N GLN A 46 2.87 -12.79 13.35
CA GLN A 46 2.22 -14.05 13.75
C GLN A 46 0.71 -14.02 13.53
N GLN A 47 0.08 -12.86 13.63
CA GLN A 47 -1.32 -12.62 13.31
C GLN A 47 -1.56 -12.33 11.81
N GLY A 48 -0.53 -12.45 10.97
CA GLY A 48 -0.60 -12.23 9.51
C GLY A 48 -0.57 -10.76 9.04
N TYR A 49 -0.33 -9.80 9.93
CA TYR A 49 -0.10 -8.39 9.60
C TYR A 49 1.36 -8.13 9.21
N ALA A 50 1.58 -7.52 8.05
CA ALA A 50 2.90 -7.11 7.57
C ALA A 50 3.13 -5.60 7.76
N ASP A 51 4.40 -5.19 7.83
CA ASP A 51 4.81 -3.78 7.71
C ASP A 51 4.72 -3.37 6.23
N VAL A 52 3.66 -2.65 5.87
CA VAL A 52 3.36 -2.24 4.50
C VAL A 52 3.86 -0.81 4.28
N VAL A 53 4.65 -0.60 3.23
CA VAL A 53 5.14 0.73 2.81
C VAL A 53 4.64 1.03 1.41
N VAL A 54 3.79 2.04 1.29
CA VAL A 54 3.20 2.46 0.02
C VAL A 54 3.66 3.87 -0.37
N ARG A 55 3.72 4.13 -1.67
CA ARG A 55 3.86 5.49 -2.20
C ARG A 55 2.49 6.14 -2.30
N VAL A 56 2.46 7.44 -2.07
CA VAL A 56 1.25 8.28 -2.19
C VAL A 56 1.61 9.62 -2.81
N GLY A 57 0.90 10.00 -3.86
CA GLY A 57 1.08 11.21 -4.64
C GLY A 57 1.76 10.96 -5.99
N PRO A 58 1.76 11.97 -6.87
CA PRO A 58 2.25 11.83 -8.24
C PRO A 58 3.76 11.64 -8.30
N GLY A 59 4.22 10.81 -9.23
CA GLY A 59 5.64 10.58 -9.50
C GLY A 59 6.39 9.95 -8.32
N LEU A 60 7.33 10.68 -7.73
CA LEU A 60 8.17 10.16 -6.65
C LEU A 60 7.42 10.01 -5.31
N GLY A 61 6.30 10.73 -5.13
CA GLY A 61 5.38 10.61 -3.99
C GLY A 61 6.02 10.75 -2.59
N ARG A 62 5.20 10.73 -1.55
CA ARG A 62 5.65 10.46 -0.17
C ARG A 62 5.50 8.97 0.13
N LYS A 63 6.38 8.41 0.96
CA LYS A 63 6.22 7.05 1.47
C LYS A 63 5.41 7.09 2.77
N GLN A 64 4.38 6.27 2.86
CA GLN A 64 3.60 6.04 4.07
C GLN A 64 3.76 4.59 4.50
N ARG A 65 3.97 4.37 5.80
CA ARG A 65 4.10 3.04 6.39
C ARG A 65 2.97 2.80 7.36
N PHE A 66 2.38 1.62 7.30
CA PHE A 66 1.38 1.13 8.25
C PHE A 66 1.53 -0.39 8.43
N SER A 67 0.92 -0.94 9.48
CA SER A 67 0.84 -2.40 9.65
C SER A 67 -0.52 -2.89 9.19
N GLY A 68 -0.54 -3.83 8.24
CA GLY A 68 -1.76 -4.31 7.61
C GLY A 68 -1.65 -5.72 7.05
N MET A 69 -2.77 -6.43 7.02
CA MET A 69 -2.94 -7.71 6.32
C MET A 69 -3.64 -7.43 4.99
N LEU A 70 -3.08 -7.89 3.87
CA LEU A 70 -3.71 -7.76 2.56
C LEU A 70 -4.95 -8.67 2.52
N LEU A 71 -6.12 -8.09 2.26
CA LEU A 71 -7.37 -8.85 2.12
C LEU A 71 -7.64 -9.18 0.66
N ALA A 72 -7.45 -8.22 -0.22
CA ALA A 72 -7.69 -8.38 -1.64
C ALA A 72 -6.81 -7.43 -2.47
N GLU A 73 -6.45 -7.90 -3.66
CA GLU A 73 -5.79 -7.11 -4.70
C GLU A 73 -6.57 -7.30 -6.00
N MET A 74 -6.82 -6.20 -6.72
CA MET A 74 -7.43 -6.23 -8.04
C MET A 74 -6.66 -5.31 -8.97
N GLU A 75 -6.25 -5.86 -10.10
CA GLU A 75 -5.66 -5.11 -11.20
C GLU A 75 -6.71 -4.95 -12.30
N GLN A 76 -6.92 -3.70 -12.72
CA GLN A 76 -7.82 -3.34 -13.79
C GLN A 76 -7.03 -2.66 -14.89
N SER A 77 -6.84 -3.37 -16.00
CA SER A 77 -6.26 -2.80 -17.21
C SER A 77 -7.32 -2.03 -17.99
N GLY A 78 -7.20 -0.70 -17.99
CA GLY A 78 -8.00 0.19 -18.82
C GLY A 78 -7.30 0.54 -20.14
N ASN A 79 -8.06 1.07 -21.09
CA ASN A 79 -7.51 1.51 -22.39
C ASN A 79 -6.49 2.66 -22.28
N GLU A 80 -6.55 3.44 -21.21
CA GLU A 80 -5.68 4.62 -21.00
C GLU A 80 -4.69 4.43 -19.84
N ARG A 81 -5.06 3.65 -18.81
CA ARG A 81 -4.26 3.40 -17.60
C ARG A 81 -4.60 2.04 -17.03
N ASP A 82 -3.61 1.44 -16.40
CA ASP A 82 -3.80 0.35 -15.46
C ASP A 82 -4.01 0.94 -14.06
N GLU A 83 -4.97 0.37 -13.35
CA GLU A 83 -5.26 0.68 -11.95
C GLU A 83 -5.08 -0.57 -11.10
N THR A 84 -4.26 -0.49 -10.06
CA THR A 84 -4.09 -1.57 -9.09
C THR A 84 -4.65 -1.12 -7.75
N TYR A 85 -5.68 -1.81 -7.29
CA TYR A 85 -6.31 -1.62 -5.99
C TYR A 85 -5.77 -2.68 -5.01
N ARG A 86 -5.34 -2.24 -3.83
CA ARG A 86 -4.94 -3.11 -2.73
C ARG A 86 -5.69 -2.70 -1.47
N VAL A 87 -6.40 -3.65 -0.87
CA VAL A 87 -7.18 -3.42 0.36
C VAL A 87 -6.52 -4.18 1.50
N TYR A 88 -6.23 -3.46 2.57
CA TYR A 88 -5.61 -4.01 3.77
C TYR A 88 -6.52 -3.83 4.98
N ARG A 89 -6.53 -4.81 5.88
CA ARG A 89 -7.04 -4.66 7.25
C ARG A 89 -5.91 -4.22 8.15
N THR A 90 -6.10 -3.19 8.96
CA THR A 90 -5.13 -2.78 9.97
C THR A 90 -5.42 -3.45 11.30
N ARG A 91 -4.45 -3.39 12.23
CA ARG A 91 -4.62 -3.90 13.59
C ARG A 91 -5.71 -3.20 14.40
N THR A 92 -6.10 -2.00 13.98
CA THR A 92 -7.19 -1.24 14.62
C THR A 92 -8.53 -1.55 13.97
N GLU A 93 -8.65 -2.64 13.21
CA GLU A 93 -9.87 -3.07 12.52
C GLU A 93 -10.37 -2.09 11.44
N LYS A 94 -9.50 -1.17 11.00
CA LYS A 94 -9.80 -0.24 9.90
C LYS A 94 -9.33 -0.80 8.58
N TYR A 95 -9.89 -0.30 7.49
CA TYR A 95 -9.50 -0.68 6.14
C TYR A 95 -8.66 0.41 5.48
N VAL A 96 -7.59 0.00 4.81
CA VAL A 96 -6.73 0.89 4.03
C VAL A 96 -6.80 0.49 2.58
N VAL A 97 -7.18 1.43 1.72
CA VAL A 97 -7.23 1.26 0.27
C VAL A 97 -6.07 2.01 -0.35
N HIS A 98 -5.15 1.26 -0.94
CA HIS A 98 -4.10 1.80 -1.78
C HIS A 98 -4.49 1.63 -3.25
N LEU A 99 -4.54 2.74 -3.99
CA LEU A 99 -4.81 2.74 -5.42
C LEU A 99 -3.61 3.29 -6.15
N GLU A 100 -2.99 2.46 -6.97
CA GLU A 100 -1.88 2.80 -7.85
C GLU A 100 -2.40 2.94 -9.27
N ARG A 101 -2.05 4.04 -9.94
CA ARG A 101 -2.41 4.32 -11.33
C ARG A 101 -1.14 4.44 -12.16
N SER A 102 -1.07 3.66 -13.24
CA SER A 102 0.06 3.70 -14.15
C SER A 102 0.12 5.02 -14.95
N GLU A 103 1.26 5.26 -15.58
CA GLU A 103 1.43 6.37 -16.49
C GLU A 103 0.47 6.25 -17.70
N ALA A 104 -0.04 7.38 -18.19
CA ALA A 104 -0.83 7.42 -19.41
C ALA A 104 -0.35 8.46 -20.39
N HIS A 105 -0.60 8.14 -21.65
CA HIS A 105 -0.54 9.06 -22.76
C HIS A 105 -1.95 9.26 -23.30
N VAL A 106 -2.54 10.42 -23.02
CA VAL A 106 -3.86 10.76 -23.55
C VAL A 106 -3.66 11.62 -24.80
N ASN A 107 -4.32 11.26 -25.90
CA ASN A 107 -4.36 12.11 -27.09
C ASN A 107 -5.35 13.25 -26.82
N THR A 108 -4.86 14.49 -26.83
CA THR A 108 -5.62 15.73 -26.60
C THR A 108 -5.70 16.55 -27.89
N GLY A 109 -5.45 15.93 -29.04
CA GLY A 109 -5.54 16.57 -30.34
C GLY A 109 -6.98 16.99 -30.67
N PRO A 110 -7.18 18.01 -31.53
CA PRO A 110 -8.50 18.53 -31.88
C PRO A 110 -9.45 17.50 -32.55
N ASN A 111 -8.95 16.35 -32.99
CA ASN A 111 -9.75 15.25 -33.53
C ASN A 111 -9.67 13.95 -32.71
N ALA A 112 -9.15 13.98 -31.47
CA ALA A 112 -8.91 12.77 -30.66
C ALA A 112 -10.14 11.85 -30.57
N GLU A 113 -11.34 12.41 -30.39
CA GLU A 113 -12.58 11.65 -30.27
C GLU A 113 -13.06 11.05 -31.62
N LYS A 114 -12.78 11.75 -32.73
CA LYS A 114 -13.15 11.36 -34.10
C LYS A 114 -12.38 10.14 -34.61
N TYR A 115 -11.18 9.92 -34.07
CA TYR A 115 -10.31 8.79 -34.41
C TYR A 115 -10.27 7.70 -33.33
N ARG A 116 -11.05 7.84 -32.24
CA ARG A 116 -11.18 6.82 -31.18
C ARG A 116 -12.24 5.76 -31.46
N THR A 117 -13.09 5.93 -32.49
CA THR A 117 -14.22 5.01 -32.76
C THR A 117 -14.41 4.67 -34.24
N GLY A 118 -14.93 3.46 -34.51
CA GLY A 118 -15.29 2.98 -35.85
C GLY A 118 -14.11 2.71 -36.79
N TRP A 119 -14.37 2.64 -38.10
CA TRP A 119 -13.35 2.35 -39.13
C TRP A 119 -12.21 3.38 -39.18
N ARG A 120 -12.43 4.60 -38.65
CA ARG A 120 -11.42 5.66 -38.59
C ARG A 120 -10.35 5.39 -37.54
N ALA A 121 -10.66 4.62 -36.49
CA ALA A 121 -9.67 4.16 -35.52
C ALA A 121 -8.63 3.21 -36.15
N TRP A 122 -9.04 2.45 -37.17
CA TRP A 122 -8.16 1.56 -37.94
C TRP A 122 -7.24 2.30 -38.92
N VAL A 123 -7.70 3.41 -39.50
CA VAL A 123 -6.90 4.22 -40.43
C VAL A 123 -5.89 5.10 -39.68
N GLY A 124 -6.17 5.41 -38.41
CA GLY A 124 -5.35 6.29 -37.58
C GLY A 124 -5.58 7.78 -37.90
N ASP A 125 -5.21 8.65 -36.97
CA ASP A 125 -5.19 10.09 -37.21
C ASP A 125 -3.93 10.45 -38.02
N TRP A 126 -4.11 10.93 -39.25
CA TRP A 126 -3.02 11.39 -40.13
C TRP A 126 -2.91 12.93 -40.12
N SER A 127 -3.60 13.61 -39.20
CA SER A 127 -3.51 15.06 -39.06
C SER A 127 -2.16 15.48 -38.47
N ALA A 128 -1.66 16.62 -38.94
CA ALA A 128 -0.38 17.19 -38.49
C ALA A 128 -0.43 17.76 -37.05
N ASN A 129 -1.62 17.84 -36.44
CA ASN A 129 -1.84 18.45 -35.12
C ASN A 129 -2.16 17.40 -34.05
N GLN A 130 -1.32 16.38 -33.92
CA GLN A 130 -1.41 15.44 -32.81
C GLN A 130 -0.74 16.04 -31.58
N SER A 131 -1.47 16.14 -30.48
CA SER A 131 -0.93 16.53 -29.18
C SER A 131 -1.18 15.40 -28.20
N TRP A 132 -0.14 15.00 -27.48
CA TRP A 132 -0.22 14.01 -26.42
C TRP A 132 0.06 14.68 -25.08
N THR A 133 -0.80 14.42 -24.11
CA THR A 133 -0.58 14.80 -22.72
C THR A 133 -0.09 13.58 -21.97
N ARG A 134 1.13 13.70 -21.42
CA ARG A 134 1.67 12.72 -20.48
C ARG A 134 1.11 13.03 -19.10
N ILE A 135 0.37 12.09 -18.53
CA ILE A 135 -0.08 12.19 -17.14
C ILE A 135 0.80 11.21 -16.34
N PRO A 136 1.51 11.66 -15.30
CA PRO A 136 2.40 10.80 -14.53
C PRO A 136 1.64 9.68 -13.82
N ALA A 137 2.36 8.63 -13.42
CA ALA A 137 1.87 7.66 -12.46
C ALA A 137 1.58 8.36 -11.13
N ASP A 138 0.50 7.95 -10.46
CA ASP A 138 0.09 8.49 -9.17
C ASP A 138 -0.45 7.36 -8.31
N SER A 139 -0.38 7.54 -7.00
CA SER A 139 -0.86 6.59 -6.01
C SER A 139 -1.63 7.32 -4.92
N SER A 140 -2.76 6.78 -4.50
CA SER A 140 -3.57 7.36 -3.42
C SER A 140 -3.77 6.35 -2.31
N LEU A 141 -3.93 6.87 -1.09
CA LEU A 141 -4.22 6.06 0.10
C LEU A 141 -5.44 6.65 0.78
N ARG A 142 -6.48 5.82 0.96
CA ARG A 142 -7.70 6.17 1.68
C ARG A 142 -7.90 5.21 2.83
N ILE A 143 -8.53 5.70 3.89
CA ILE A 143 -8.83 4.92 5.08
C ILE A 143 -10.35 4.88 5.23
N ALA A 144 -10.90 3.69 5.39
CA ALA A 144 -12.29 3.46 5.75
C ALA A 144 -12.35 2.89 7.17
N ASP A 145 -13.30 3.39 7.96
CA ASP A 145 -13.45 2.95 9.34
C ASP A 145 -14.17 1.59 9.44
N ASP A 146 -15.02 1.27 8.47
CA ASP A 146 -15.81 0.04 8.41
C ASP A 146 -16.07 -0.42 6.96
N LEU A 147 -16.79 -1.53 6.79
CA LEU A 147 -17.14 -2.10 5.48
C LEU A 147 -18.10 -1.21 4.68
N ASP A 148 -18.96 -0.43 5.33
CA ASP A 148 -19.90 0.44 4.62
C ASP A 148 -19.14 1.62 4.00
N ALA A 149 -18.24 2.25 4.75
CA ALA A 149 -17.34 3.28 4.24
C ALA A 149 -16.39 2.74 3.17
N LEU A 150 -16.02 1.45 3.25
CA LEU A 150 -15.18 0.82 2.23
C LEU A 150 -15.91 0.71 0.88
N ARG A 151 -17.20 0.33 0.91
CA ARG A 151 -18.05 0.18 -0.30
C ARG A 151 -18.09 1.45 -1.15
N ASP A 152 -18.04 2.63 -0.53
CA ASP A 152 -18.05 3.91 -1.23
C ASP A 152 -16.71 4.27 -1.90
N ILE A 153 -15.63 3.54 -1.58
CA ILE A 153 -14.26 3.85 -2.03
C ILE A 153 -13.80 2.92 -3.16
N ILE A 154 -14.25 1.66 -3.18
CA ILE A 154 -13.75 0.61 -4.08
C ILE A 154 -14.82 0.12 -5.06
N PRO A 155 -14.40 -0.47 -6.21
CA PRO A 155 -15.33 -1.14 -7.12
C PRO A 155 -16.09 -2.28 -6.43
N THR A 156 -17.30 -2.58 -6.94
CA THR A 156 -18.22 -3.55 -6.32
C THR A 156 -17.62 -4.96 -6.31
N GLU A 157 -16.94 -5.34 -7.38
CA GLU A 157 -16.30 -6.64 -7.53
C GLU A 157 -15.19 -6.85 -6.49
N LEU A 158 -14.40 -5.80 -6.22
CA LEU A 158 -13.38 -5.84 -5.19
C LEU A 158 -13.97 -5.85 -3.79
N TYR A 159 -15.10 -5.18 -3.59
CA TYR A 159 -15.81 -5.18 -2.31
C TYR A 159 -16.31 -6.59 -1.94
N GLU A 160 -16.84 -7.34 -2.90
CA GLU A 160 -17.26 -8.73 -2.69
C GLU A 160 -16.08 -9.62 -2.29
N LEU A 161 -14.93 -9.50 -2.97
CA LEU A 161 -13.71 -10.22 -2.60
C LEU A 161 -13.24 -9.91 -1.17
N VAL A 162 -13.36 -8.65 -0.74
CA VAL A 162 -13.02 -8.26 0.63
C VAL A 162 -14.02 -8.84 1.63
N LEU A 163 -15.31 -8.88 1.30
CA LEU A 163 -16.31 -9.51 2.17
C LEU A 163 -15.99 -10.98 2.38
N ASP A 164 -15.70 -11.73 1.32
CA ASP A 164 -15.37 -13.15 1.43
C ASP A 164 -14.14 -13.36 2.32
N ALA A 165 -13.07 -12.57 2.10
CA ALA A 165 -11.84 -12.62 2.90
C ALA A 165 -12.04 -12.24 4.39
N VAL A 166 -13.06 -11.45 4.72
CA VAL A 166 -13.38 -11.09 6.12
C VAL A 166 -14.25 -12.15 6.80
N HIS A 167 -15.11 -12.83 6.06
CA HIS A 167 -16.00 -13.87 6.59
C HIS A 167 -15.32 -15.24 6.70
N GLU A 168 -14.29 -15.50 5.90
CA GLU A 168 -13.48 -16.73 6.00
C GLU A 168 -12.52 -16.66 7.21
N PRO A 169 -12.43 -17.74 8.02
CA PRO A 169 -11.49 -17.78 9.14
C PRO A 169 -10.05 -17.72 8.61
N ALA A 170 -9.22 -16.85 9.20
CA ALA A 170 -7.81 -16.68 8.81
C ALA A 170 -6.96 -17.96 8.96
N ILE A 171 -7.44 -18.94 9.71
CA ILE A 171 -6.84 -20.26 9.86
C ILE A 171 -7.97 -21.28 9.79
N GLU A 172 -7.94 -22.11 8.74
CA GLU A 172 -8.74 -23.32 8.66
C GLU A 172 -7.82 -24.51 8.98
N ASP A 173 -8.09 -25.19 10.08
CA ASP A 173 -7.41 -26.46 10.41
C ASP A 173 -7.98 -27.56 9.51
N LEU A 174 -7.29 -27.83 8.41
CA LEU A 174 -7.64 -28.91 7.49
C LEU A 174 -7.11 -30.25 8.02
N ASP A 175 -7.99 -31.24 8.14
CA ASP A 175 -7.63 -32.64 8.47
C ASP A 175 -7.18 -33.38 7.20
N ILE A 176 -6.01 -33.01 6.68
CA ILE A 176 -5.37 -33.60 5.48
C ILE A 176 -3.91 -34.00 5.73
#